data_AF-A0A8C8ZAU0-F1
#
_entry.id   AF-A0A8C8ZAU0-F1
#
_cell.length_a   1.000
_cell.length_b   1.000
_cell.length_c   1.000
_cell.angle_alpha   90.00
_cell.angle_beta   90.00
_cell.angle_gamma   90.00
#
_symmetry.space_group_name_H-M   'P 1'
#
loop_
_entity.id
_entity.type
_entity.pdbx_description
1 polymer ?
#
loop_
_entity_poly.entity_id
_entity_poly.type
_entity_poly.pdbx_seq_one_letter_code
_entity_poly.pdbx_strand_id
1 'polypeptide(L)'
;SLYIVLAFNPSPKCPIAVYGTLSDLLSVASNKLGIKATSVYNGKGGLIDDIALIRITNLNIFIIFYVSFLDPQTDSKPPEGLSGSHTDWLTLNVGGRYFTTTRSTLVNKEPDSMLAHMFKDKGVWGNKQDHRGAFLIDRSPEYFEPILNYLRHGQLIVNDGINLLGVLEEARFFGIDSLIEHLEVNSQPPEDHSPISRKEFVRFLLATPTKSELRCQGLNFSGADLSRLDLRYINFKMANLSRCNLAHANLCCANLERADLSGSVLDCANLQGVKMLCSNAEGASLKLCNFEDPSGLKANLEGANLKGVDMEGSQMTGINLRVATLKNAKLKNCNLRGATLAGTDLENCDLSGCDLQEANLRGSNVKGAIFEEMLTPLHMSQSVR
;
A
#
# COMPACT_ATOMS: atom_id res chain seq x y z
N SER A 1 7.21 -28.72 31.39
CA SER A 1 7.31 -29.59 30.21
C SER A 1 6.95 -28.78 28.98
N LEU A 2 7.90 -28.56 28.06
CA LEU A 2 7.64 -27.81 26.83
C LEU A 2 7.11 -28.80 25.77
N TYR A 3 5.89 -28.58 25.26
CA TYR A 3 5.35 -29.35 24.14
C TYR A 3 5.71 -28.62 22.84
N ILE A 4 6.61 -29.20 22.05
CA ILE A 4 7.02 -28.64 20.76
C ILE A 4 6.34 -29.44 19.65
N VAL A 5 5.63 -28.75 18.75
CA VAL A 5 5.02 -29.34 17.56
C VAL A 5 5.93 -29.08 16.38
N LEU A 6 6.58 -30.12 15.87
CA LEU A 6 7.42 -30.03 14.67
C LEU A 6 6.52 -30.16 13.43
N ALA A 7 6.62 -29.20 12.51
CA ALA A 7 5.90 -29.23 11.24
C ALA A 7 6.88 -29.60 10.11
N PHE A 8 6.52 -30.63 9.33
CA PHE A 8 7.24 -31.01 8.12
C PHE A 8 6.33 -30.71 6.92
N ASN A 9 6.84 -30.11 5.85
CA ASN A 9 6.11 -30.05 4.59
C ASN A 9 6.71 -31.16 3.70
N PRO A 10 5.99 -32.25 3.35
CA PRO A 10 4.53 -32.40 3.29
C PRO A 10 3.93 -33.45 4.27
N SER A 11 4.47 -33.62 5.49
CA SER A 11 4.11 -34.75 6.39
C SER A 11 3.62 -34.31 7.79
N PRO A 12 2.79 -35.11 8.48
CA PRO A 12 1.99 -34.65 9.62
C PRO A 12 2.82 -34.22 10.85
N LYS A 13 2.27 -33.25 11.57
CA LYS A 13 2.84 -32.63 12.78
C LYS A 13 3.02 -33.65 13.90
N CYS A 14 4.26 -33.85 14.36
CA CYS A 14 4.57 -34.81 15.43
C CYS A 14 4.92 -34.06 16.74
N PRO A 15 4.11 -34.19 17.81
CA PRO A 15 4.41 -33.54 19.08
C PRO A 15 5.56 -34.26 19.80
N ILE A 16 6.58 -33.50 20.21
CA ILE A 16 7.70 -33.98 21.02
C ILE A 16 7.69 -33.24 22.35
N ALA A 17 7.61 -33.99 23.45
CA ALA A 17 7.84 -33.48 24.79
C ALA A 17 9.35 -33.49 25.05
N VAL A 18 9.91 -32.34 25.39
CA VAL A 18 11.36 -32.18 25.55
C VAL A 18 11.66 -31.68 26.95
N TYR A 19 12.66 -32.31 27.56
CA TYR A 19 13.22 -31.98 28.85
C TYR A 19 14.74 -31.93 28.66
N GLY A 20 15.39 -30.81 28.96
CA GLY A 20 16.86 -30.70 28.88
C GLY A 20 17.38 -29.62 27.93
N THR A 21 18.56 -29.84 27.38
CA THR A 21 19.35 -28.92 26.55
C THR A 21 18.96 -28.99 25.06
N LEU A 22 19.48 -28.07 24.24
CA LEU A 22 19.29 -28.10 22.78
C LEU A 22 19.84 -29.40 22.16
N SER A 23 20.90 -29.98 22.73
CA SER A 23 21.45 -31.26 22.27
C SER A 23 20.46 -32.42 22.50
N ASP A 24 19.75 -32.41 23.64
CA ASP A 24 18.72 -33.40 23.95
C ASP A 24 17.54 -33.29 22.98
N LEU A 25 17.14 -32.05 22.64
CA LEU A 25 16.13 -31.78 21.60
C LEU A 25 16.53 -32.38 20.24
N LEU A 26 17.77 -32.12 19.81
CA LEU A 26 18.29 -32.63 18.53
C LEU A 26 18.40 -34.16 18.53
N SER A 27 18.81 -34.77 19.65
CA SER A 27 18.88 -36.23 19.80
C SER A 27 17.50 -36.88 19.76
N VAL A 28 16.52 -36.35 20.48
CA VAL A 28 15.14 -36.87 20.48
C VAL A 28 14.49 -36.69 19.11
N ALA A 29 14.70 -35.54 18.47
CA ALA A 29 14.24 -35.30 17.10
C ALA A 29 14.89 -36.27 16.11
N SER A 30 16.21 -36.51 16.24
CA SER A 30 16.95 -37.47 15.41
C SER A 30 16.40 -38.89 15.53
N ASN A 31 16.16 -39.35 16.77
CA ASN A 31 15.65 -40.71 17.04
C ASN A 31 14.18 -40.89 16.62
N LYS A 32 13.31 -39.91 16.86
CA LYS A 32 11.89 -40.02 16.50
C LYS A 32 11.63 -39.86 15.01
N LEU A 33 12.45 -39.05 14.32
CA LEU A 33 12.27 -38.76 12.90
C LEU A 33 13.19 -39.61 12.00
N GLY A 34 14.12 -40.38 12.57
CA GLY A 34 15.07 -41.20 11.82
C GLY A 34 16.07 -40.37 10.99
N ILE A 35 16.41 -39.16 11.45
CA ILE A 35 17.28 -38.21 10.74
C ILE A 35 18.48 -37.81 11.61
N LYS A 36 19.49 -37.17 11.01
CA LYS A 36 20.58 -36.51 11.77
C LYS A 36 20.30 -35.02 11.90
N ALA A 37 19.61 -34.63 12.97
CA ALA A 37 19.29 -33.22 13.24
C ALA A 37 20.54 -32.46 13.70
N THR A 38 20.81 -31.28 13.12
CA THR A 38 22.02 -30.50 13.42
C THR A 38 21.73 -29.09 13.96
N SER A 39 20.61 -28.48 13.56
CA SER A 39 20.29 -27.10 13.96
C SER A 39 18.79 -26.86 13.99
N VAL A 40 18.36 -25.93 14.85
CA VAL A 40 16.94 -25.58 15.09
C VAL A 40 16.74 -24.11 14.72
N TYR A 41 15.64 -23.79 14.06
CA TYR A 41 15.30 -22.45 13.59
C TYR A 41 13.87 -22.08 13.99
N ASN A 42 13.61 -20.80 14.24
CA ASN A 42 12.27 -20.29 14.48
C ASN A 42 11.48 -20.15 13.16
N GLY A 43 10.18 -19.90 13.26
CA GLY A 43 9.28 -19.76 12.12
C GLY A 43 9.59 -18.60 11.15
N LYS A 44 10.58 -17.75 11.49
CA LYS A 44 11.08 -16.65 10.66
C LYS A 44 12.50 -16.91 10.13
N GLY A 45 13.02 -18.13 10.27
CA GLY A 45 14.35 -18.52 9.77
C GLY A 45 15.53 -18.12 10.67
N GLY A 46 15.29 -17.65 11.89
CA GLY A 46 16.38 -17.34 12.84
C GLY A 46 16.88 -18.61 13.55
N LEU A 47 18.20 -18.80 13.60
CA LEU A 47 18.84 -19.91 14.31
C LEU A 47 18.52 -19.82 15.82
N ILE A 48 18.17 -20.96 16.40
CA ILE A 48 17.96 -21.13 17.84
C ILE A 48 19.13 -21.94 18.36
N ASP A 49 20.02 -21.25 19.08
CA ASP A 49 21.22 -21.77 19.72
C ASP A 49 21.01 -22.03 21.23
N ASP A 50 19.98 -21.44 21.83
CA ASP A 50 19.55 -21.69 23.21
C ASP A 50 18.08 -22.14 23.28
N ILE A 51 17.83 -23.24 24.01
CA ILE A 51 16.50 -23.80 24.21
C ILE A 51 15.57 -22.83 24.99
N ALA A 52 16.12 -21.90 25.78
CA ALA A 52 15.35 -20.88 26.50
C ALA A 52 14.66 -19.88 25.56
N LEU A 53 15.13 -19.74 24.32
CA LEU A 53 14.55 -18.87 23.30
C LEU A 53 13.28 -19.47 22.67
N ILE A 54 12.97 -20.72 22.97
CA ILE A 54 11.76 -21.41 22.50
C ILE A 54 10.58 -21.06 23.40
N ARG A 55 9.72 -20.14 22.96
CA ARG A 55 8.48 -19.77 23.65
C ARG A 55 7.30 -20.61 23.16
N ILE A 56 6.35 -20.92 24.05
CA ILE A 56 5.14 -21.74 23.77
C ILE A 56 4.28 -21.16 22.63
N THR A 57 4.40 -19.86 22.35
CA THR A 57 3.69 -19.18 21.25
C THR A 57 4.36 -19.34 19.88
N ASN A 58 5.55 -19.96 19.79
CA ASN A 58 6.26 -20.20 18.53
C ASN A 58 5.61 -21.39 17.80
N LEU A 59 4.50 -21.12 17.11
CA LEU A 59 3.70 -22.13 16.41
C LEU A 59 4.41 -22.81 15.22
N ASN A 60 5.61 -22.35 14.82
CA ASN A 60 6.41 -22.94 13.76
C ASN A 60 7.90 -22.94 14.16
N ILE A 61 8.49 -24.13 14.30
CA ILE A 61 9.93 -24.35 14.50
C ILE A 61 10.39 -25.30 13.40
N PHE A 62 11.46 -24.94 12.71
CA PHE A 62 12.04 -25.69 11.60
C PHE A 62 13.36 -26.33 12.05
N ILE A 63 13.61 -27.59 11.70
CA ILE A 63 14.88 -28.29 11.98
C ILE A 63 15.54 -28.61 10.65
N ILE A 64 16.81 -28.20 10.49
CA ILE A 64 17.59 -28.49 9.27
C ILE A 64 18.28 -29.85 9.40
N PHE A 65 18.22 -30.60 8.29
CA PHE A 65 18.89 -31.88 8.07
C PHE A 65 20.12 -31.68 7.18
N TYR A 66 21.16 -32.49 7.39
CA TYR A 66 22.22 -32.66 6.40
C TYR A 66 21.78 -33.79 5.45
N VAL A 67 21.43 -33.46 4.20
CA VAL A 67 21.59 -34.45 3.12
C VAL A 67 23.04 -34.35 2.73
N SER A 68 23.83 -35.39 2.99
CA SER A 68 25.16 -35.50 2.41
C SER A 68 24.98 -35.61 0.89
N PHE A 69 24.99 -34.48 0.19
CA PHE A 69 25.35 -34.46 -1.22
C PHE A 69 26.85 -34.76 -1.24
N LEU A 70 27.23 -35.90 -1.81
CA LEU A 70 28.63 -36.22 -2.09
C LEU A 70 29.19 -35.12 -2.99
N ASP A 71 30.04 -34.28 -2.42
CA ASP A 71 30.93 -33.40 -3.15
C ASP A 71 32.10 -34.26 -3.69
N PRO A 72 32.27 -34.42 -5.01
CA PRO A 72 33.31 -35.30 -5.56
C PRO A 72 34.75 -34.81 -5.37
N GLN A 73 35.01 -33.71 -4.65
CA GLN A 73 36.34 -33.10 -4.61
C GLN A 73 36.89 -32.78 -3.21
N THR A 74 36.74 -33.70 -2.26
CA THR A 74 37.60 -33.68 -1.06
C THR A 74 38.16 -35.05 -0.75
N ASP A 75 38.95 -35.61 -1.68
CA ASP A 75 40.26 -36.17 -1.31
C ASP A 75 41.07 -36.59 -2.53
N SER A 76 42.38 -36.45 -2.38
CA SER A 76 43.48 -36.87 -3.28
C SER A 76 43.90 -35.91 -4.41
N LYS A 77 45.22 -35.68 -4.44
CA LYS A 77 46.00 -35.00 -5.48
C LYS A 77 45.55 -35.41 -6.90
N PRO A 78 45.65 -34.52 -7.90
CA PRO A 78 45.27 -34.88 -9.26
C PRO A 78 46.22 -35.97 -9.78
N PRO A 79 45.71 -37.06 -10.39
CA PRO A 79 46.52 -37.88 -11.26
C PRO A 79 46.90 -37.04 -12.47
N GLU A 80 48.18 -37.06 -12.81
CA GLU A 80 48.67 -36.46 -14.06
C GLU A 80 47.89 -37.05 -15.25
N GLY A 81 47.39 -36.15 -16.11
CA GLY A 81 46.95 -36.48 -17.46
C GLY A 81 45.49 -36.89 -17.63
N LEU A 82 44.55 -35.95 -17.54
CA LEU A 82 43.27 -36.05 -18.25
C LEU A 82 42.89 -34.68 -18.84
N SER A 83 43.39 -34.45 -20.05
CA SER A 83 42.83 -33.49 -21.00
C SER A 83 41.42 -33.93 -21.39
N GLY A 84 40.40 -33.15 -21.01
CA GLY A 84 39.08 -33.15 -21.63
C GLY A 84 37.99 -33.98 -20.94
N SER A 85 37.18 -33.32 -20.10
CA SER A 85 35.76 -33.70 -19.95
C SER A 85 34.90 -32.43 -19.91
N HIS A 86 34.09 -32.23 -20.94
CA HIS A 86 33.23 -31.07 -21.12
C HIS A 86 31.97 -31.21 -20.26
N THR A 87 31.93 -30.57 -19.11
CA THR A 87 30.67 -30.34 -18.40
C THR A 87 30.04 -29.03 -18.90
N ASP A 88 28.75 -29.05 -19.25
CA ASP A 88 27.98 -27.84 -19.59
C ASP A 88 27.78 -26.90 -18.38
N TRP A 89 28.22 -27.36 -17.20
CA TRP A 89 28.23 -26.63 -15.95
C TRP A 89 29.23 -25.47 -15.95
N LEU A 90 28.77 -24.36 -15.40
CA LEU A 90 29.55 -23.14 -15.19
C LEU A 90 29.24 -22.58 -13.80
N THR A 91 30.21 -21.85 -13.26
CA THR A 91 30.07 -21.14 -11.99
C THR A 91 30.16 -19.65 -12.24
N LEU A 92 29.21 -18.89 -11.69
CA LEU A 92 29.16 -17.44 -11.69
C LEU A 92 29.49 -16.95 -10.29
N ASN A 93 30.32 -15.91 -10.18
CA ASN A 93 30.56 -15.18 -8.95
C ASN A 93 29.92 -13.81 -9.09
N VAL A 94 28.73 -13.64 -8.51
CA VAL A 94 27.91 -12.42 -8.60
C VAL A 94 28.06 -11.65 -7.31
N GLY A 95 28.76 -10.51 -7.35
CA GLY A 95 28.97 -9.65 -6.17
C GLY A 95 29.60 -10.36 -4.97
N GLY A 96 30.35 -11.45 -5.19
CA GLY A 96 30.97 -12.27 -4.14
C GLY A 96 30.21 -13.55 -3.78
N ARG A 97 28.98 -13.77 -4.28
CA ARG A 97 28.22 -15.02 -4.07
C ARG A 97 28.33 -15.94 -5.29
N TYR A 98 28.60 -17.21 -5.03
CA TYR A 98 28.75 -18.23 -6.07
C TYR A 98 27.41 -18.85 -6.47
N PHE A 99 27.17 -18.95 -7.77
CA PHE A 99 26.01 -19.60 -8.38
C PHE A 99 26.47 -20.62 -9.42
N THR A 100 25.97 -21.84 -9.33
CA THR A 100 26.28 -22.91 -10.29
C THR A 100 25.07 -23.15 -11.18
N THR A 101 25.27 -23.19 -12.49
CA THR A 101 24.22 -23.41 -13.49
C THR A 101 24.82 -24.04 -14.75
N THR A 102 24.00 -24.33 -15.77
CA THR A 102 24.48 -24.79 -17.07
C THR A 102 24.48 -23.66 -18.09
N ARG A 103 25.33 -23.77 -19.11
CA ARG A 103 25.35 -22.84 -20.26
C ARG A 103 23.99 -22.81 -20.96
N SER A 104 23.37 -23.97 -21.12
CA SER A 104 22.02 -24.12 -21.66
C SER A 104 20.98 -23.26 -20.91
N THR A 105 21.04 -23.18 -19.57
CA THR A 105 20.15 -22.30 -18.79
C THR A 105 20.33 -20.82 -19.14
N LEU A 106 21.56 -20.36 -19.35
CA LEU A 106 21.85 -18.95 -19.61
C LEU A 106 21.55 -18.53 -21.06
N VAL A 107 21.56 -19.47 -22.01
CA VAL A 107 21.48 -19.16 -23.44
C VAL A 107 20.10 -19.47 -24.03
N ASN A 108 19.41 -20.51 -23.58
CA ASN A 108 18.26 -21.06 -24.32
C ASN A 108 16.97 -20.25 -24.14
N LYS A 109 16.76 -19.65 -22.97
CA LYS A 109 15.48 -19.01 -22.64
C LYS A 109 15.37 -17.63 -23.28
N GLU A 110 16.41 -16.81 -23.11
CA GLU A 110 16.51 -15.45 -23.63
C GLU A 110 17.74 -15.34 -24.53
N PRO A 111 17.64 -15.73 -25.80
CA PRO A 111 18.80 -15.83 -26.69
C PRO A 111 19.47 -14.48 -27.00
N ASP A 112 18.75 -13.38 -26.80
CA ASP A 112 19.20 -12.00 -27.01
C ASP A 112 19.64 -11.32 -25.70
N SER A 113 19.60 -12.04 -24.58
CA SER A 113 20.07 -11.51 -23.29
C SER A 113 21.58 -11.32 -23.25
N MET A 114 22.04 -10.41 -22.40
CA MET A 114 23.46 -10.22 -22.10
C MET A 114 24.12 -11.54 -21.67
N LEU A 115 23.43 -12.33 -20.83
CA LEU A 115 23.92 -13.64 -20.39
C LEU A 115 24.04 -14.62 -21.56
N ALA A 116 23.06 -14.66 -22.46
CA ALA A 116 23.17 -15.49 -23.66
C ALA A 116 24.37 -15.05 -24.51
N HIS A 117 24.53 -13.76 -24.78
CA HIS A 117 25.69 -13.25 -25.53
C HIS A 117 27.03 -13.56 -24.86
N MET A 118 27.12 -13.46 -23.54
CA MET A 118 28.34 -13.77 -22.77
C MET A 118 28.74 -15.25 -22.84
N PHE A 119 27.77 -16.15 -23.02
CA PHE A 119 27.97 -17.60 -22.91
C PHE A 119 27.59 -18.40 -24.17
N LYS A 120 27.20 -17.76 -25.27
CA LYS A 120 26.87 -18.42 -26.56
C LYS A 120 28.10 -19.02 -27.23
N ASP A 121 29.15 -18.21 -27.41
CA ASP A 121 30.38 -18.64 -28.07
C ASP A 121 31.52 -18.83 -27.07
N LYS A 122 32.29 -19.92 -27.22
CA LYS A 122 33.48 -20.16 -26.41
C LYS A 122 34.59 -19.20 -26.87
N GLY A 123 34.84 -18.15 -26.08
CA GLY A 123 36.03 -17.31 -26.20
C GLY A 123 35.85 -15.93 -26.84
N VAL A 124 34.62 -15.49 -27.14
CA VAL A 124 34.36 -14.18 -27.75
C VAL A 124 34.37 -13.06 -26.71
N TRP A 125 33.94 -13.34 -25.48
CA TRP A 125 33.99 -12.40 -24.37
C TRP A 125 35.14 -12.77 -23.44
N GLY A 126 36.07 -11.84 -23.21
CA GLY A 126 37.17 -11.98 -22.24
C GLY A 126 36.65 -11.94 -20.80
N ASN A 127 35.71 -12.84 -20.46
CA ASN A 127 35.06 -12.88 -19.17
C ASN A 127 36.13 -13.11 -18.10
N LYS A 128 36.27 -12.14 -17.19
CA LYS A 128 37.19 -12.27 -16.07
C LYS A 128 36.72 -13.43 -15.20
N GLN A 129 37.61 -14.40 -14.99
CA GLN A 129 37.39 -15.50 -14.08
C GLN A 129 38.21 -15.29 -12.82
N ASP A 130 37.69 -15.73 -11.67
CA ASP A 130 38.51 -15.83 -10.47
C ASP A 130 39.47 -17.03 -10.55
N HIS A 131 40.31 -17.18 -9.52
CA HIS A 131 41.28 -18.26 -9.40
C HIS A 131 40.65 -19.67 -9.36
N ARG A 132 39.32 -19.78 -9.18
CA ARG A 132 38.56 -21.04 -9.19
C ARG A 132 37.86 -21.28 -10.53
N GLY A 133 38.01 -20.38 -11.50
CA GLY A 133 37.37 -20.46 -12.81
C GLY A 133 35.94 -19.96 -12.84
N ALA A 134 35.45 -19.28 -11.79
CA ALA A 134 34.11 -18.72 -11.76
C ALA A 134 34.07 -17.37 -12.50
N PHE A 135 33.06 -17.16 -13.35
CA PHE A 135 32.89 -15.94 -14.12
C PHE A 135 32.40 -14.79 -13.23
N LEU A 136 33.15 -13.69 -13.22
CA LEU A 136 32.87 -12.54 -12.37
C LEU A 136 31.75 -11.66 -12.95
N ILE A 137 30.76 -11.36 -12.12
CA ILE A 137 29.65 -10.46 -12.42
C ILE A 137 29.55 -9.45 -11.26
N ASP A 138 29.78 -8.17 -11.55
CA ASP A 138 29.76 -7.10 -10.56
C ASP A 138 28.33 -6.56 -10.37
N ARG A 139 27.44 -7.39 -9.83
CA ARG A 139 26.01 -7.10 -9.59
C ARG A 139 25.54 -7.65 -8.25
N SER A 140 24.33 -7.26 -7.82
CA SER A 140 23.77 -7.74 -6.55
C SER A 140 23.34 -9.21 -6.65
N PRO A 141 23.86 -10.11 -5.79
CA PRO A 141 23.47 -11.51 -5.81
C PRO A 141 22.04 -11.75 -5.33
N GLU A 142 21.48 -10.84 -4.53
CA GLU A 142 20.13 -10.96 -3.94
C GLU A 142 19.05 -10.85 -5.02
N TYR A 143 19.22 -9.93 -5.97
CA TYR A 143 18.29 -9.71 -7.08
C TYR A 143 18.60 -10.59 -8.30
N PHE A 144 19.81 -11.15 -8.38
CA PHE A 144 20.19 -12.10 -9.42
C PHE A 144 19.57 -13.50 -9.23
N GLU A 145 19.42 -13.96 -7.99
CA GLU A 145 18.91 -15.31 -7.71
C GLU A 145 17.51 -15.58 -8.29
N PRO A 146 16.52 -14.66 -8.17
CA PRO A 146 15.23 -14.80 -8.85
C PRO A 146 15.34 -14.88 -10.37
N ILE A 147 16.26 -14.13 -10.99
CA ILE A 147 16.49 -14.13 -12.44
C ILE A 147 17.07 -15.46 -12.89
N LEU A 148 18.06 -15.98 -12.16
CA LEU A 148 18.64 -17.27 -12.48
C LEU A 148 17.59 -18.39 -12.40
N ASN A 149 16.71 -18.35 -11.40
CA ASN A 149 15.60 -19.30 -11.28
C ASN A 149 14.57 -19.15 -12.41
N TYR A 150 14.25 -17.92 -12.79
CA TYR A 150 13.43 -17.66 -13.98
C TYR A 150 14.03 -18.27 -15.25
N LEU A 151 15.34 -18.14 -15.45
CA LEU A 151 16.05 -18.76 -16.57
C LEU A 151 16.00 -20.30 -16.51
N ARG A 152 15.99 -20.89 -15.32
CA ARG A 152 15.92 -22.36 -15.12
C ARG A 152 14.56 -22.94 -15.46
N HIS A 153 13.47 -22.35 -14.97
CA HIS A 153 12.14 -22.98 -15.03
C HIS A 153 11.02 -22.07 -15.54
N GLY A 154 11.30 -20.79 -15.80
CA GLY A 154 10.34 -19.86 -16.42
C GLY A 154 9.26 -19.28 -15.55
N GLN A 155 9.38 -19.46 -14.24
CA GLN A 155 8.48 -18.84 -13.27
C GLN A 155 9.30 -17.88 -12.42
N LEU A 156 8.79 -16.67 -12.23
CA LEU A 156 9.39 -15.73 -11.30
C LEU A 156 8.96 -16.11 -9.88
N ILE A 157 9.91 -16.54 -9.06
CA ILE A 157 9.71 -16.83 -7.64
C ILE A 157 10.60 -15.88 -6.85
N VAL A 158 9.99 -15.05 -6.02
CA VAL A 158 10.67 -14.05 -5.20
C VAL A 158 10.33 -14.32 -3.73
N ASN A 159 11.37 -14.46 -2.91
CA ASN A 159 11.21 -14.69 -1.48
C ASN A 159 10.67 -13.43 -0.78
N ASP A 160 9.92 -13.63 0.31
CA ASP A 160 9.45 -12.55 1.17
C ASP A 160 10.61 -11.65 1.63
N GLY A 161 10.49 -10.34 1.36
CA GLY A 161 11.50 -9.33 1.72
C GLY A 161 12.42 -8.88 0.58
N ILE A 162 12.38 -9.54 -0.59
CA ILE A 162 13.11 -9.07 -1.78
C ILE A 162 12.25 -8.04 -2.53
N ASN A 163 12.81 -6.87 -2.82
CA ASN A 163 12.13 -5.82 -3.57
C ASN A 163 12.06 -6.17 -5.08
N LEU A 164 10.84 -6.34 -5.61
CA LEU A 164 10.59 -6.63 -7.03
C LEU A 164 11.16 -5.57 -7.98
N LEU A 165 11.27 -4.31 -7.54
CA LEU A 165 11.89 -3.25 -8.33
C LEU A 165 13.40 -3.52 -8.52
N GLY A 166 14.08 -4.05 -7.50
CA GLY A 166 15.49 -4.45 -7.63
C GLY A 166 15.66 -5.62 -8.60
N VAL A 167 14.71 -6.58 -8.60
CA VAL A 167 14.69 -7.68 -9.58
C VAL A 167 14.44 -7.15 -10.99
N LEU A 168 13.56 -6.16 -11.16
CA LEU A 168 13.28 -5.50 -12.44
C LEU A 168 14.53 -4.80 -12.99
N GLU A 169 15.28 -4.07 -12.15
CA GLU A 169 16.51 -3.40 -12.57
C GLU A 169 17.61 -4.39 -13.01
N GLU A 170 17.74 -5.53 -12.32
CA GLU A 170 18.65 -6.59 -12.78
C GLU A 170 18.14 -7.25 -14.08
N ALA A 171 16.83 -7.49 -14.22
CA ALA A 171 16.27 -8.05 -15.45
C ALA A 171 16.53 -7.15 -16.66
N ARG A 172 16.42 -5.83 -16.47
CA ARG A 172 16.81 -4.81 -17.47
C ARG A 172 18.30 -4.83 -17.77
N PHE A 173 19.14 -4.92 -16.74
CA PHE A 173 20.59 -4.99 -16.92
C PHE A 173 21.01 -6.20 -17.76
N PHE A 174 20.43 -7.38 -17.49
CA PHE A 174 20.75 -8.59 -18.25
C PHE A 174 19.98 -8.71 -19.58
N GLY A 175 19.03 -7.82 -19.87
CA GLY A 175 18.21 -7.88 -21.10
C GLY A 175 17.31 -9.11 -21.14
N ILE A 176 16.56 -9.38 -20.07
CA ILE A 176 15.62 -10.51 -19.97
C ILE A 176 14.21 -9.99 -20.31
N ASP A 177 13.95 -9.72 -21.59
CA ASP A 177 12.77 -8.94 -22.03
C ASP A 177 11.44 -9.56 -21.60
N SER A 178 11.30 -10.89 -21.70
CA SER A 178 10.09 -11.59 -21.26
C SER A 178 9.81 -11.46 -19.75
N LEU A 179 10.87 -11.36 -18.93
CA LEU A 179 10.76 -11.15 -17.49
C LEU A 179 10.46 -9.69 -17.17
N ILE A 180 11.02 -8.75 -17.94
CA ILE A 180 10.73 -7.31 -17.81
C ILE A 180 9.24 -7.08 -18.05
N GLU A 181 8.67 -7.61 -19.15
CA GLU A 181 7.23 -7.52 -19.42
C GLU A 181 6.40 -8.10 -18.27
N HIS A 182 6.77 -9.27 -17.77
CA HIS A 182 6.07 -9.92 -16.66
C HIS A 182 6.16 -9.12 -15.35
N LEU A 183 7.30 -8.47 -15.08
CA LEU A 183 7.51 -7.64 -13.90
C LEU A 183 6.81 -6.29 -14.02
N GLU A 184 6.79 -5.68 -15.20
CA GLU A 184 6.12 -4.40 -15.45
C GLU A 184 4.60 -4.54 -15.30
N VAL A 185 4.01 -5.62 -15.84
CA VAL A 185 2.58 -5.93 -15.68
C VAL A 185 2.20 -6.20 -14.21
N ASN A 186 3.09 -6.80 -13.42
CA ASN A 186 2.86 -7.09 -12.00
C ASN A 186 3.35 -5.99 -11.04
N SER A 187 3.98 -4.92 -11.55
CA SER A 187 4.47 -3.78 -10.77
C SER A 187 3.47 -2.63 -10.68
N GLN A 188 2.40 -2.66 -11.48
CA GLN A 188 1.19 -1.94 -11.10
C GLN A 188 0.66 -2.64 -9.84
N PRO A 189 0.54 -1.94 -8.70
CA PRO A 189 -0.12 -2.55 -7.56
C PRO A 189 -1.48 -3.05 -8.06
N PRO A 190 -1.93 -4.26 -7.69
CA PRO A 190 -3.31 -4.61 -7.94
C PRO A 190 -4.13 -3.45 -7.39
N GLU A 191 -4.86 -2.76 -8.26
CA GLU A 191 -5.81 -1.74 -7.84
C GLU A 191 -6.93 -2.49 -7.12
N ASP A 192 -6.62 -2.92 -5.89
CA ASP A 192 -7.59 -3.39 -4.95
C ASP A 192 -8.41 -2.17 -4.56
N HIS A 193 -9.38 -1.87 -5.43
CA HIS A 193 -10.40 -0.86 -5.18
C HIS A 193 -11.41 -1.37 -4.16
N SER A 194 -11.12 -2.41 -3.37
CA SER A 194 -11.97 -2.74 -2.24
C SER A 194 -12.02 -1.55 -1.28
N PRO A 195 -13.20 -1.24 -0.73
CA PRO A 195 -13.31 -0.20 0.27
C PRO A 195 -12.52 -0.55 1.53
N ILE A 196 -11.69 0.38 1.99
CA ILE A 196 -10.96 0.26 3.25
C ILE A 196 -11.96 0.25 4.40
N SER A 197 -11.90 -0.79 5.24
CA SER A 197 -12.76 -0.90 6.40
C SER A 197 -12.39 0.08 7.51
N ARG A 198 -13.34 0.40 8.39
CA ARG A 198 -13.09 1.20 9.61
C ARG A 198 -11.90 0.66 10.41
N LYS A 199 -11.81 -0.67 10.56
CA LYS A 199 -10.77 -1.33 11.37
C LYS A 199 -9.38 -1.11 10.77
N GLU A 200 -9.26 -1.23 9.46
CA GLU A 200 -8.01 -0.99 8.75
C GLU A 200 -7.61 0.48 8.82
N PHE A 201 -8.57 1.38 8.60
CA PHE A 201 -8.29 2.80 8.66
C PHE A 201 -7.90 3.27 10.07
N VAL A 202 -8.55 2.77 11.12
CA VAL A 202 -8.15 3.05 12.51
C VAL A 202 -6.74 2.53 12.79
N ARG A 203 -6.34 1.38 12.23
CA ARG A 203 -4.96 0.91 12.34
C ARG A 203 -3.98 1.88 11.67
N PHE A 204 -4.31 2.43 10.50
CA PHE A 204 -3.46 3.44 9.83
C PHE A 204 -3.37 4.74 10.64
N LEU A 205 -4.49 5.22 11.20
CA LEU A 205 -4.50 6.38 12.08
C LEU A 205 -3.58 6.19 13.29
N LEU A 206 -3.65 5.04 13.96
CA LEU A 206 -2.84 4.74 15.14
C LEU A 206 -1.36 4.48 14.82
N ALA A 207 -1.06 3.99 13.60
CA ALA A 207 0.30 3.74 13.15
C ALA A 207 1.00 5.00 12.63
N THR A 208 0.24 6.04 12.27
CA THR A 208 0.81 7.27 11.70
C THR A 208 1.41 8.15 12.81
N PRO A 209 2.70 8.52 12.74
CA PRO A 209 3.30 9.42 13.72
C PRO A 209 2.61 10.79 13.71
N THR A 210 2.49 11.43 14.87
CA THR A 210 1.85 12.76 15.03
C THR A 210 2.54 13.90 14.27
N LYS A 211 3.76 13.68 13.79
CA LYS A 211 4.52 14.65 12.98
C LYS A 211 4.35 14.44 11.47
N SER A 212 3.66 13.38 11.07
CA SER A 212 3.47 13.00 9.67
C SER A 212 2.02 13.23 9.27
N GLU A 213 1.83 13.78 8.08
CA GLU A 213 0.52 13.86 7.45
C GLU A 213 0.09 12.45 7.01
N LEU A 214 -1.10 12.00 7.45
CA LEU A 214 -1.71 10.79 6.89
C LEU A 214 -2.25 11.10 5.50
N ARG A 215 -1.69 10.46 4.49
CA ARG A 215 -2.11 10.60 3.09
C ARG A 215 -3.03 9.46 2.70
N CYS A 216 -4.26 9.83 2.37
CA CYS A 216 -5.33 8.95 1.91
C CYS A 216 -5.79 9.34 0.50
N GLN A 217 -4.90 9.95 -0.28
CA GLN A 217 -5.20 10.45 -1.61
C GLN A 217 -5.57 9.30 -2.55
N GLY A 218 -6.71 9.41 -3.23
CA GLY A 218 -7.18 8.41 -4.20
C GLY A 218 -7.67 7.09 -3.60
N LEU A 219 -7.66 6.94 -2.27
CA LEU A 219 -8.07 5.71 -1.61
C LEU A 219 -9.58 5.53 -1.64
N ASN A 220 -10.03 4.26 -1.68
CA ASN A 220 -11.44 3.93 -1.62
C ASN A 220 -11.88 3.64 -0.18
N PHE A 221 -12.83 4.44 0.31
CA PHE A 221 -13.51 4.29 1.59
C PHE A 221 -15.01 4.08 1.40
N SER A 222 -15.52 3.81 0.20
CA SER A 222 -16.95 3.85 -0.05
C SER A 222 -17.76 2.96 0.92
N GLY A 223 -18.79 3.54 1.52
CA GLY A 223 -19.60 2.88 2.55
C GLY A 223 -18.92 2.68 3.91
N ALA A 224 -17.69 3.15 4.11
CA ALA A 224 -16.98 2.98 5.38
C ALA A 224 -17.61 3.80 6.50
N ASP A 225 -17.58 3.25 7.71
CA ASP A 225 -17.92 4.00 8.92
C ASP A 225 -16.67 4.69 9.46
N LEU A 226 -16.60 6.00 9.27
CA LEU A 226 -15.58 6.92 9.76
C LEU A 226 -16.13 7.87 10.83
N SER A 227 -17.33 7.59 11.37
CA SER A 227 -18.00 8.43 12.35
C SER A 227 -17.17 8.58 13.62
N ARG A 228 -17.25 9.78 14.23
CA ARG A 228 -16.58 10.14 15.50
C ARG A 228 -15.05 10.01 15.50
N LEU A 229 -14.42 9.82 14.34
CA LEU A 229 -12.96 9.76 14.25
C LEU A 229 -12.37 11.19 14.25
N ASP A 230 -11.16 11.31 14.77
CA ASP A 230 -10.34 12.50 14.60
C ASP A 230 -9.58 12.39 13.27
N LEU A 231 -10.02 13.19 12.30
CA LEU A 231 -9.55 13.19 10.92
C LEU A 231 -8.89 14.52 10.54
N ARG A 232 -8.45 15.28 11.54
CA ARG A 232 -7.85 16.60 11.34
C ARG A 232 -6.61 16.51 10.47
N TYR A 233 -6.47 17.47 9.56
CA TYR A 233 -5.32 17.61 8.66
C TYR A 233 -5.04 16.40 7.74
N ILE A 234 -5.95 15.43 7.65
CA ILE A 234 -5.77 14.27 6.76
C ILE A 234 -6.00 14.69 5.31
N ASN A 235 -5.19 14.14 4.42
CA ASN A 235 -5.31 14.36 2.99
C ASN A 235 -6.13 13.25 2.32
N PHE A 236 -7.40 13.52 2.08
CA PHE A 236 -8.36 12.72 1.34
C PHE A 236 -8.58 13.22 -0.10
N LYS A 237 -7.61 13.94 -0.68
CA LYS A 237 -7.71 14.44 -2.05
C LYS A 237 -8.05 13.29 -3.00
N MET A 238 -9.01 13.48 -3.90
CA MET A 238 -9.44 12.44 -4.86
C MET A 238 -9.91 11.10 -4.24
N ALA A 239 -10.10 11.02 -2.92
CA ALA A 239 -10.56 9.80 -2.27
C ALA A 239 -12.03 9.52 -2.62
N ASN A 240 -12.40 8.25 -2.68
CA ASN A 240 -13.79 7.84 -2.77
C ASN A 240 -14.36 7.64 -1.36
N LEU A 241 -15.09 8.63 -0.87
CA LEU A 241 -15.82 8.64 0.40
C LEU A 241 -17.35 8.52 0.17
N SER A 242 -17.78 8.03 -1.00
CA SER A 242 -19.19 7.91 -1.33
C SER A 242 -19.90 7.03 -0.31
N ARG A 243 -21.08 7.45 0.13
CA ARG A 243 -21.90 6.74 1.13
C ARG A 243 -21.19 6.44 2.46
N CYS A 244 -20.08 7.11 2.76
CA CYS A 244 -19.43 6.99 4.07
C CYS A 244 -20.31 7.55 5.18
N ASN A 245 -20.19 6.96 6.36
CA ASN A 245 -20.67 7.59 7.59
C ASN A 245 -19.52 8.36 8.24
N LEU A 246 -19.55 9.68 8.17
CA LEU A 246 -18.62 10.64 8.76
C LEU A 246 -19.30 11.46 9.88
N ALA A 247 -20.46 11.01 10.39
CA ALA A 247 -21.21 11.74 11.40
C ALA A 247 -20.35 11.97 12.66
N HIS A 248 -20.42 13.20 13.19
CA HIS A 248 -19.63 13.64 14.35
C HIS A 248 -18.09 13.51 14.19
N ALA A 249 -17.57 13.26 12.99
CA ALA A 249 -16.13 13.22 12.77
C ALA A 249 -15.52 14.63 12.85
N ASN A 250 -14.25 14.70 13.24
CA ASN A 250 -13.49 15.95 13.24
C ASN A 250 -12.63 16.03 11.97
N LEU A 251 -13.12 16.73 10.96
CA LEU A 251 -12.47 16.95 9.66
C LEU A 251 -11.82 18.35 9.57
N CYS A 252 -11.55 18.99 10.71
CA CYS A 252 -10.95 20.32 10.73
C CYS A 252 -9.61 20.32 9.97
N CYS A 253 -9.50 21.26 9.03
CA CYS A 253 -8.38 21.42 8.10
C CYS A 253 -8.06 20.19 7.22
N ALA A 254 -8.97 19.23 7.07
CA ALA A 254 -8.79 18.12 6.16
C ALA A 254 -8.81 18.58 4.68
N ASN A 255 -8.10 17.85 3.82
CA ASN A 255 -8.10 18.09 2.38
C ASN A 255 -8.96 17.06 1.66
N LEU A 256 -10.14 17.48 1.20
CA LEU A 256 -11.14 16.73 0.44
C LEU A 256 -11.25 17.26 -1.01
N GLU A 257 -10.22 17.95 -1.51
CA GLU A 257 -10.22 18.46 -2.89
C GLU A 257 -10.49 17.31 -3.88
N ARG A 258 -11.50 17.50 -4.75
CA ARG A 258 -11.91 16.51 -5.75
C ARG A 258 -12.29 15.14 -5.18
N ALA A 259 -12.56 15.02 -3.88
CA ALA A 259 -13.05 13.79 -3.29
C ALA A 259 -14.50 13.53 -3.71
N ASP A 260 -14.90 12.27 -3.77
CA ASP A 260 -16.29 11.86 -3.95
C ASP A 260 -16.92 11.54 -2.60
N LEU A 261 -17.81 12.40 -2.13
CA LEU A 261 -18.61 12.32 -0.91
C LEU A 261 -20.10 12.06 -1.23
N SER A 262 -20.43 11.64 -2.46
CA SER A 262 -21.83 11.45 -2.87
C SER A 262 -22.60 10.51 -1.93
N GLY A 263 -23.75 10.97 -1.46
CA GLY A 263 -24.62 10.25 -0.52
C GLY A 263 -23.99 9.93 0.85
N SER A 264 -22.87 10.56 1.21
CA SER A 264 -22.26 10.39 2.55
C SER A 264 -23.04 11.14 3.64
N VAL A 265 -22.83 10.75 4.89
CA VAL A 265 -23.47 11.36 6.07
C VAL A 265 -22.38 12.02 6.93
N LEU A 266 -22.32 13.34 6.94
CA LEU A 266 -21.40 14.15 7.75
C LEU A 266 -22.12 14.89 8.89
N ASP A 267 -23.34 14.49 9.25
CA ASP A 267 -24.13 15.21 10.25
C ASP A 267 -23.33 15.49 11.54
N CYS A 268 -23.43 16.73 12.04
CA CYS A 268 -22.71 17.21 13.22
C CYS A 268 -21.18 17.11 13.14
N ALA A 269 -20.59 16.98 11.95
CA ALA A 269 -19.13 16.97 11.77
C ALA A 269 -18.52 18.37 11.97
N ASN A 270 -17.27 18.39 12.42
CA ASN A 270 -16.46 19.61 12.44
C ASN A 270 -15.68 19.74 11.13
N LEU A 271 -16.00 20.75 10.32
CA LEU A 271 -15.48 21.03 8.98
C LEU A 271 -14.76 22.39 8.91
N GLN A 272 -14.34 22.92 10.06
CA GLN A 272 -13.53 24.14 10.16
C GLN A 272 -12.33 24.12 9.21
N GLY A 273 -12.19 25.15 8.37
CA GLY A 273 -11.06 25.28 7.44
C GLY A 273 -10.90 24.12 6.44
N VAL A 274 -11.92 23.30 6.22
CA VAL A 274 -11.86 22.17 5.28
C VAL A 274 -11.66 22.65 3.85
N LYS A 275 -10.89 21.89 3.06
CA LYS A 275 -10.69 22.14 1.63
C LYS A 275 -11.49 21.13 0.82
N MET A 276 -12.50 21.58 0.10
CA MET A 276 -13.43 20.78 -0.69
C MET A 276 -13.56 21.31 -2.13
N LEU A 277 -12.50 21.94 -2.64
CA LEU A 277 -12.47 22.48 -4.00
C LEU A 277 -12.82 21.38 -5.01
N CYS A 278 -13.84 21.62 -5.84
CA CYS A 278 -14.33 20.70 -6.86
C CYS A 278 -14.67 19.29 -6.35
N SER A 279 -15.03 19.12 -5.07
CA SER A 279 -15.50 17.84 -4.55
C SER A 279 -16.91 17.51 -5.05
N ASN A 280 -17.27 16.22 -5.08
CA ASN A 280 -18.64 15.79 -5.33
C ASN A 280 -19.31 15.42 -4.01
N ALA A 281 -20.33 16.15 -3.57
CA ALA A 281 -21.12 15.87 -2.37
C ALA A 281 -22.63 15.82 -2.70
N GLU A 282 -22.96 15.37 -3.92
CA GLU A 282 -24.36 15.20 -4.36
C GLU A 282 -25.13 14.28 -3.41
N GLY A 283 -26.28 14.77 -2.93
CA GLY A 283 -27.15 14.04 -2.01
C GLY A 283 -26.55 13.71 -0.64
N ALA A 284 -25.41 14.30 -0.27
CA ALA A 284 -24.84 14.11 1.05
C ALA A 284 -25.69 14.81 2.14
N SER A 285 -25.62 14.29 3.36
CA SER A 285 -26.19 14.94 4.55
C SER A 285 -25.06 15.62 5.32
N LEU A 286 -25.18 16.91 5.56
CA LEU A 286 -24.25 17.77 6.30
C LEU A 286 -25.04 18.59 7.33
N LYS A 287 -26.02 17.99 7.99
CA LYS A 287 -26.87 18.72 8.95
C LYS A 287 -26.07 19.13 10.17
N LEU A 288 -26.34 20.34 10.67
CA LEU A 288 -25.73 20.83 11.92
C LEU A 288 -24.19 20.78 11.91
N CYS A 289 -23.58 20.87 10.73
CA CYS A 289 -22.13 20.90 10.59
C CYS A 289 -21.56 22.24 11.05
N ASN A 290 -20.31 22.21 11.54
CA ASN A 290 -19.59 23.42 11.89
C ASN A 290 -18.46 23.70 10.90
N PHE A 291 -18.58 24.76 10.09
CA PHE A 291 -17.52 25.25 9.22
C PHE A 291 -16.84 26.52 9.76
N GLU A 292 -17.33 27.07 10.89
CA GLU A 292 -16.85 28.32 11.47
C GLU A 292 -15.60 28.09 12.31
N ASP A 293 -14.47 28.59 11.81
CA ASP A 293 -13.23 28.63 12.57
C ASP A 293 -13.06 30.02 13.22
N PRO A 294 -12.97 30.11 14.56
CA PRO A 294 -12.73 31.38 15.25
C PRO A 294 -11.38 32.03 14.90
N SER A 295 -10.43 31.28 14.34
CA SER A 295 -9.15 31.84 13.86
C SER A 295 -9.25 32.50 12.48
N GLY A 296 -10.40 32.37 11.80
CA GLY A 296 -10.69 32.99 10.50
C GLY A 296 -10.36 32.12 9.28
N LEU A 297 -9.96 30.85 9.46
CA LEU A 297 -9.78 29.93 8.33
C LEU A 297 -11.14 29.52 7.77
N LYS A 298 -11.48 30.10 6.62
CA LYS A 298 -12.73 29.81 5.92
C LYS A 298 -12.66 28.44 5.24
N ALA A 299 -13.73 27.65 5.37
CA ALA A 299 -13.92 26.46 4.55
C ALA A 299 -14.08 26.83 3.06
N ASN A 300 -13.48 26.03 2.18
CA ASN A 300 -13.47 26.28 0.74
C ASN A 300 -14.14 25.15 -0.04
N LEU A 301 -15.35 25.39 -0.54
CA LEU A 301 -16.17 24.48 -1.35
C LEU A 301 -16.36 25.05 -2.78
N GLU A 302 -15.43 25.87 -3.26
CA GLU A 302 -15.52 26.43 -4.61
C GLU A 302 -15.63 25.33 -5.67
N GLY A 303 -16.60 25.48 -6.58
CA GLY A 303 -16.86 24.53 -7.66
C GLY A 303 -17.32 23.13 -7.21
N ALA A 304 -17.70 22.94 -5.94
CA ALA A 304 -18.21 21.67 -5.47
C ALA A 304 -19.61 21.35 -6.07
N ASN A 305 -19.86 20.07 -6.35
CA ASN A 305 -21.20 19.59 -6.67
C ASN A 305 -21.95 19.27 -5.36
N LEU A 306 -22.91 20.10 -4.99
CA LEU A 306 -23.72 20.01 -3.77
C LEU A 306 -25.21 19.84 -4.11
N LYS A 307 -25.52 19.29 -5.29
CA LYS A 307 -26.89 19.07 -5.74
C LYS A 307 -27.65 18.18 -4.75
N GLY A 308 -28.83 18.63 -4.32
CA GLY A 308 -29.69 17.89 -3.38
C GLY A 308 -29.08 17.66 -1.98
N VAL A 309 -28.01 18.38 -1.62
CA VAL A 309 -27.39 18.27 -0.31
C VAL A 309 -28.33 18.76 0.80
N ASP A 310 -28.24 18.17 1.98
CA ASP A 310 -28.98 18.60 3.16
C ASP A 310 -28.02 19.24 4.18
N MET A 311 -27.98 20.57 4.26
CA MET A 311 -27.10 21.31 5.18
C MET A 311 -27.86 21.98 6.33
N GLU A 312 -29.12 21.60 6.57
CA GLU A 312 -30.01 22.25 7.55
C GLU A 312 -29.30 22.54 8.91
N GLY A 313 -29.40 23.79 9.36
CA GLY A 313 -28.87 24.27 10.64
C GLY A 313 -27.34 24.42 10.71
N SER A 314 -26.62 24.29 9.59
CA SER A 314 -25.15 24.36 9.59
C SER A 314 -24.61 25.77 9.83
N GLN A 315 -23.47 25.84 10.53
CA GLN A 315 -22.71 27.07 10.74
C GLN A 315 -21.70 27.24 9.62
N MET A 316 -21.95 28.18 8.70
CA MET A 316 -21.22 28.34 7.43
C MET A 316 -20.72 29.78 7.24
N THR A 317 -20.45 30.49 8.34
CA THR A 317 -19.95 31.88 8.28
C THR A 317 -18.68 31.97 7.45
N GLY A 318 -18.69 32.87 6.46
CA GLY A 318 -17.56 33.15 5.60
C GLY A 318 -17.23 32.05 4.58
N ILE A 319 -18.02 30.99 4.48
CA ILE A 319 -17.73 29.86 3.57
C ILE A 319 -17.55 30.34 2.12
N ASN A 320 -16.59 29.75 1.40
CA ASN A 320 -16.46 29.98 -0.04
C ASN A 320 -17.21 28.89 -0.82
N LEU A 321 -18.31 29.28 -1.46
CA LEU A 321 -19.13 28.43 -2.31
C LEU A 321 -19.12 28.92 -3.77
N ARG A 322 -18.17 29.80 -4.17
CA ARG A 322 -18.12 30.36 -5.52
C ARG A 322 -18.28 29.26 -6.58
N VAL A 323 -19.13 29.50 -7.58
CA VAL A 323 -19.43 28.58 -8.71
C VAL A 323 -19.81 27.14 -8.31
N ALA A 324 -20.25 26.90 -7.06
CA ALA A 324 -20.76 25.61 -6.62
C ALA A 324 -22.19 25.36 -7.14
N THR A 325 -22.53 24.08 -7.34
CA THR A 325 -23.87 23.66 -7.75
C THR A 325 -24.67 23.22 -6.53
N LEU A 326 -25.64 24.03 -6.08
CA LEU A 326 -26.49 23.77 -4.91
C LEU A 326 -27.93 23.41 -5.30
N LYS A 327 -28.23 23.15 -6.58
CA LYS A 327 -29.59 22.87 -7.05
C LYS A 327 -30.35 21.87 -6.17
N ASN A 328 -31.55 22.24 -5.75
CA ASN A 328 -32.42 21.49 -4.82
C ASN A 328 -31.81 21.24 -3.42
N ALA A 329 -30.81 22.00 -2.99
CA ALA A 329 -30.24 21.88 -1.64
C ALA A 329 -31.21 22.38 -0.56
N LYS A 330 -31.13 21.77 0.62
CA LYS A 330 -31.84 22.22 1.82
C LYS A 330 -30.87 22.99 2.70
N LEU A 331 -31.11 24.29 2.84
CA LEU A 331 -30.25 25.22 3.56
C LEU A 331 -31.00 25.89 4.73
N LYS A 332 -32.12 25.31 5.18
CA LYS A 332 -32.93 25.91 6.25
C LYS A 332 -32.10 26.19 7.49
N ASN A 333 -32.32 27.34 8.12
CA ASN A 333 -31.69 27.74 9.38
C ASN A 333 -30.15 27.77 9.34
N CYS A 334 -29.53 27.92 8.17
CA CYS A 334 -28.08 28.02 8.06
C CYS A 334 -27.58 29.44 8.39
N ASN A 335 -26.40 29.51 9.01
CA ASN A 335 -25.67 30.78 9.17
C ASN A 335 -24.71 30.94 7.99
N LEU A 336 -25.07 31.80 7.04
CA LEU A 336 -24.31 32.11 5.81
C LEU A 336 -23.75 33.54 5.83
N ARG A 337 -23.54 34.12 7.01
CA ARG A 337 -22.96 35.47 7.17
C ARG A 337 -21.63 35.56 6.44
N GLY A 338 -21.45 36.56 5.59
CA GLY A 338 -20.21 36.79 4.83
C GLY A 338 -19.85 35.66 3.85
N ALA A 339 -20.77 34.74 3.53
CA ALA A 339 -20.53 33.65 2.59
C ALA A 339 -20.30 34.19 1.17
N THR A 340 -19.40 33.55 0.42
CA THR A 340 -19.17 33.85 -0.99
C THR A 340 -19.98 32.87 -1.86
N LEU A 341 -21.12 33.34 -2.36
CA LEU A 341 -22.07 32.60 -3.23
C LEU A 341 -22.02 33.11 -4.68
N ALA A 342 -20.95 33.80 -5.09
CA ALA A 342 -20.87 34.35 -6.43
C ALA A 342 -20.89 33.23 -7.49
N GLY A 343 -21.79 33.35 -8.48
CA GLY A 343 -21.94 32.36 -9.54
C GLY A 343 -22.50 31.00 -9.11
N THR A 344 -23.04 30.84 -7.89
CA THR A 344 -23.62 29.56 -7.44
C THR A 344 -24.95 29.26 -8.10
N ASP A 345 -25.21 27.99 -8.38
CA ASP A 345 -26.55 27.53 -8.79
C ASP A 345 -27.40 27.18 -7.56
N LEU A 346 -28.27 28.10 -7.14
CA LEU A 346 -29.20 27.97 -6.00
C LEU A 346 -30.63 27.61 -6.48
N GLU A 347 -30.80 27.07 -7.69
CA GLU A 347 -32.12 26.72 -8.22
C GLU A 347 -32.89 25.80 -7.26
N ASN A 348 -34.14 26.16 -6.94
CA ASN A 348 -35.04 25.42 -6.04
C ASN A 348 -34.44 25.10 -4.66
N CYS A 349 -33.55 25.95 -4.14
CA CYS A 349 -33.03 25.82 -2.78
C CYS A 349 -34.01 26.35 -1.74
N ASP A 350 -34.01 25.74 -0.55
CA ASP A 350 -34.73 26.26 0.60
C ASP A 350 -33.76 26.96 1.55
N LEU A 351 -33.77 28.30 1.53
CA LEU A 351 -32.93 29.17 2.37
C LEU A 351 -33.71 29.75 3.57
N SER A 352 -34.87 29.18 3.90
CA SER A 352 -35.73 29.74 4.95
C SER A 352 -35.04 29.76 6.31
N GLY A 353 -35.18 30.84 7.06
CA GLY A 353 -34.53 31.00 8.38
C GLY A 353 -33.02 31.25 8.33
N CYS A 354 -32.40 31.42 7.16
CA CYS A 354 -30.97 31.71 7.07
C CYS A 354 -30.59 33.09 7.63
N ASP A 355 -29.33 33.26 8.03
CA ASP A 355 -28.67 34.57 8.13
C ASP A 355 -27.76 34.76 6.90
N LEU A 356 -28.07 35.76 6.06
CA LEU A 356 -27.33 36.10 4.84
C LEU A 356 -26.64 37.48 4.93
N GLN A 357 -26.44 38.01 6.14
CA GLN A 357 -25.75 39.29 6.32
C GLN A 357 -24.38 39.26 5.63
N GLU A 358 -24.09 40.25 4.78
CA GLU A 358 -22.84 40.37 4.02
C GLU A 358 -22.53 39.21 3.03
N ALA A 359 -23.49 38.33 2.76
CA ALA A 359 -23.31 37.28 1.76
C ALA A 359 -23.25 37.87 0.33
N ASN A 360 -22.31 37.38 -0.48
CA ASN A 360 -22.14 37.82 -1.88
C ASN A 360 -22.84 36.84 -2.83
N LEU A 361 -24.02 37.23 -3.35
CA LEU A 361 -24.81 36.45 -4.32
C LEU A 361 -24.65 36.92 -5.78
N ARG A 362 -23.56 37.62 -6.12
CA ARG A 362 -23.39 38.16 -7.48
C ARG A 362 -23.39 37.03 -8.52
N GLY A 363 -24.34 37.08 -9.45
CA GLY A 363 -24.46 36.11 -10.55
C GLY A 363 -24.91 34.71 -10.13
N SER A 364 -25.44 34.55 -8.91
CA SER A 364 -26.05 33.27 -8.50
C SER A 364 -27.40 33.05 -9.18
N ASN A 365 -27.70 31.82 -9.61
CA ASN A 365 -29.03 31.45 -10.09
C ASN A 365 -29.96 31.16 -8.90
N VAL A 366 -30.89 32.06 -8.60
CA VAL A 366 -31.84 31.92 -7.47
C VAL A 366 -33.26 31.52 -7.93
N LYS A 367 -33.41 30.97 -9.14
CA LYS A 367 -34.71 30.58 -9.67
C LYS A 367 -35.39 29.55 -8.78
N GLY A 368 -36.59 29.86 -8.29
CA GLY A 368 -37.35 28.96 -7.41
C GLY A 368 -36.79 28.82 -6.00
N ALA A 369 -35.77 29.61 -5.62
CA ALA A 369 -35.26 29.61 -4.25
C ALA A 369 -36.25 30.26 -3.28
N ILE A 370 -36.36 29.70 -2.07
CA ILE A 370 -37.28 30.14 -1.02
C ILE A 370 -36.51 30.95 0.02
N PHE A 371 -36.97 32.18 0.31
CA PHE A 371 -36.36 33.11 1.26
C PHE A 371 -37.36 33.53 2.35
N GLU A 372 -37.97 32.56 3.02
CA GLU A 372 -38.93 32.81 4.10
C GLU A 372 -38.22 32.97 5.45
N GLU A 373 -38.81 33.73 6.38
CA GLU A 373 -38.32 33.84 7.77
C GLU A 373 -36.83 34.22 7.93
N MET A 374 -36.29 34.95 6.95
CA MET A 374 -34.89 35.40 6.97
C MET A 374 -34.54 36.17 8.24
N LEU A 375 -33.47 35.75 8.93
CA LEU A 375 -33.01 36.40 10.17
C LEU A 375 -32.57 37.86 9.94
N THR A 376 -32.02 38.13 8.76
CA THR A 376 -31.58 39.47 8.35
C THR A 376 -32.09 39.80 6.94
N PRO A 377 -32.54 41.03 6.66
CA PRO A 377 -32.95 41.43 5.32
C PRO A 377 -31.79 41.28 4.32
N LEU A 378 -32.07 40.62 3.20
CA LEU A 378 -31.09 40.48 2.13
C LEU A 378 -30.98 41.79 1.34
N HIS A 379 -29.79 42.41 1.33
CA HIS A 379 -29.53 43.58 0.48
C HIS A 379 -29.36 43.15 -0.99
N MET A 380 -30.48 43.07 -1.71
CA MET A 380 -30.55 42.58 -3.10
C MET A 380 -29.86 43.47 -4.15
N SER A 381 -29.26 44.60 -3.76
CA SER A 381 -28.52 45.47 -4.69
C SER A 381 -27.28 44.79 -5.32
N GLN A 382 -26.85 43.65 -4.77
CA GLN A 382 -25.73 42.85 -5.29
C GLN A 382 -26.16 41.59 -6.07
N SER A 383 -27.46 41.29 -6.14
CA SER A 383 -27.98 39.98 -6.56
C SER A 383 -28.62 39.95 -7.97
N VAL A 384 -28.63 41.06 -8.71
CA VAL A 384 -29.45 41.17 -9.93
C VAL A 384 -28.62 41.09 -11.22
N ARG A 385 -28.67 39.92 -11.87
CA ARG A 385 -29.10 39.79 -13.27
C ARG A 385 -29.51 38.36 -13.60
#